data_AF-A0A7S8FG67-F1
#
_entry.id   AF-A0A7S8FG67-F1
#
_cell.length_a   1.000
_cell.length_b   1.000
_cell.length_c   1.000
_cell.angle_alpha   90.00
_cell.angle_beta   90.00
_cell.angle_gamma   90.00
#
_symmetry.space_group_name_H-M   'P 1'
#
loop_
_entity.id
_entity.type
_entity.pdbx_description
1 polymer ?
#
loop_
_entity_poly.entity_id
_entity_poly.type
_entity_poly.pdbx_seq_one_letter_code
_entity_poly.pdbx_strand_id
1 'polypeptide(L)'
;MNRVARLLPTCQEMSKLLSETLDRRLPWHIRARMFIHLRMCVFCEQYRHQLALLRRLLRLTYDSDSSGRQTPQPGLSDEAKERIRRALDSSHS
;
A
#
# COMPACT_ATOMS: atom_id res chain seq x y z
N MET A 1 -27.20 8.60 -22.40
CA MET A 1 -26.49 8.30 -21.14
C MET A 1 -25.20 7.56 -21.45
N ASN A 2 -24.05 8.24 -21.38
CA ASN A 2 -22.76 7.82 -21.95
C ASN A 2 -22.22 6.50 -21.37
N ARG A 3 -21.96 5.52 -22.25
CA ARG A 3 -21.42 4.19 -21.89
C ARG A 3 -20.02 4.25 -21.25
N VAL A 4 -19.25 5.31 -21.51
CA VAL A 4 -17.90 5.55 -20.97
C VAL A 4 -17.91 5.70 -19.44
N ALA A 5 -18.96 6.30 -18.87
CA ALA A 5 -19.08 6.52 -17.43
C ALA A 5 -19.26 5.21 -16.63
N ARG A 6 -19.71 4.12 -17.27
CA ARG A 6 -19.88 2.81 -16.62
C ARG A 6 -18.57 2.02 -16.51
N LEU A 7 -17.56 2.38 -17.31
CA LEU A 7 -16.28 1.66 -17.32
C LEU A 7 -15.24 2.33 -16.43
N LEU A 8 -15.44 3.59 -16.04
CA LEU A 8 -14.56 4.33 -15.16
C LEU A 8 -15.04 4.23 -13.71
N PRO A 9 -14.12 4.12 -12.74
CA PRO A 9 -14.48 4.17 -11.33
C PRO A 9 -15.13 5.51 -11.00
N THR A 10 -16.08 5.48 -10.08
CA THR A 10 -16.64 6.66 -9.43
C THR A 10 -15.63 7.30 -8.48
N CYS A 11 -15.86 8.54 -8.03
CA CYS A 11 -15.00 9.19 -7.04
C CYS A 11 -14.90 8.39 -5.74
N GLN A 12 -15.98 7.70 -5.33
CA GLN A 12 -16.00 6.85 -4.14
C GLN A 12 -15.16 5.57 -4.34
N GLU A 13 -15.21 4.97 -5.52
CA GLU A 13 -14.35 3.83 -5.84
C GLU A 13 -12.89 4.23 -5.97
N MET A 14 -12.62 5.44 -6.47
CA MET A 14 -11.26 5.99 -6.54
C MET A 14 -10.60 6.11 -5.18
N SER A 15 -11.32 6.55 -4.14
CA SER A 15 -10.73 6.64 -2.80
C SER A 15 -10.33 5.26 -2.26
N LYS A 16 -11.19 4.25 -2.45
CA LYS A 16 -10.90 2.85 -2.10
C LYS A 16 -9.70 2.32 -2.88
N LEU A 17 -9.70 2.47 -4.21
CA LEU A 17 -8.60 2.01 -5.07
C LEU A 17 -7.28 2.70 -4.72
N LEU A 18 -7.29 4.01 -4.45
CA LEU A 18 -6.10 4.73 -4.03
C LEU A 18 -5.57 4.21 -2.68
N SER A 19 -6.45 3.91 -1.72
CA SER A 19 -6.05 3.25 -0.48
C SER A 19 -5.46 1.86 -0.75
N GLU A 20 -6.09 1.05 -1.60
CA GLU A 20 -5.58 -0.29 -1.94
C GLU A 20 -4.20 -0.24 -2.62
N THR A 21 -3.89 0.81 -3.40
CA THR A 21 -2.53 0.98 -3.93
C THR A 21 -1.47 1.15 -2.85
N LEU A 22 -1.88 1.50 -1.62
CA LEU A 22 -0.95 1.61 -0.52
C LEU A 22 -0.48 0.25 -0.02
N ASP A 23 -1.41 -0.70 0.04
CA ASP A 23 -1.22 -2.04 0.61
C ASP A 23 -0.73 -3.05 -0.43
N ARG A 24 -1.26 -2.98 -1.66
CA ARG A 24 -0.99 -3.96 -2.71
C ARG A 24 -0.76 -3.34 -4.07
N ARG A 25 -0.07 -4.09 -4.95
CA ARG A 25 0.05 -3.71 -6.36
C ARG A 25 -1.26 -4.05 -7.08
N LEU A 26 -1.90 -3.04 -7.64
CA LEU A 26 -3.12 -3.24 -8.44
C LEU A 26 -2.82 -3.78 -9.85
N PRO A 27 -3.74 -4.55 -10.45
CA PRO A 27 -3.63 -4.97 -11.84
C PRO A 27 -3.51 -3.77 -12.79
N TRP A 28 -2.77 -3.94 -13.89
CA TRP A 28 -2.47 -2.86 -14.83
C TRP A 28 -3.73 -2.19 -15.42
N HIS A 29 -4.77 -2.98 -15.70
CA HIS A 29 -6.02 -2.47 -16.28
C HIS A 29 -6.78 -1.56 -15.30
N ILE A 30 -6.69 -1.83 -14.00
CA ILE A 30 -7.25 -0.96 -12.95
C ILE A 30 -6.51 0.37 -12.94
N ARG A 31 -5.18 0.32 -13.02
CA ARG A 31 -4.33 1.52 -13.07
C ARG A 31 -4.65 2.41 -14.28
N ALA A 32 -4.89 1.81 -15.45
CA ALA A 32 -5.29 2.55 -16.64
C ALA A 32 -6.63 3.30 -16.44
N ARG A 33 -7.63 2.64 -15.85
CA ARG A 33 -8.93 3.27 -15.53
C ARG A 33 -8.80 4.39 -14.51
N MET A 34 -8.00 4.18 -13.46
CA MET A 34 -7.70 5.21 -12.47
C MET A 34 -7.02 6.43 -13.12
N PHE A 35 -6.07 6.22 -14.02
CA PHE A 35 -5.39 7.30 -14.73
C PHE A 35 -6.37 8.18 -15.50
N ILE A 36 -7.31 7.58 -16.24
CA ILE A 36 -8.35 8.34 -16.95
C ILE A 36 -9.20 9.16 -15.98
N HIS A 37 -9.66 8.56 -14.87
CA HIS A 37 -10.46 9.29 -13.87
C HIS A 37 -9.68 10.46 -13.25
N LEU A 38 -8.41 10.25 -12.88
CA LEU A 38 -7.57 11.30 -12.29
C LEU A 38 -7.32 12.47 -13.26
N ARG A 39 -7.35 12.23 -14.58
CA ARG A 39 -7.21 13.28 -15.59
C ARG A 39 -8.48 14.11 -15.78
N MET A 40 -9.65 13.58 -15.44
CA MET A 40 -10.94 14.28 -15.57
C MET A 40 -11.48 14.84 -14.25
N CYS A 41 -10.94 14.41 -13.10
CA CYS A 41 -11.42 14.82 -11.78
C CYS A 41 -10.28 15.40 -10.93
N VAL A 42 -10.27 16.73 -10.82
CA VAL A 42 -9.27 17.48 -10.02
C VAL A 42 -9.29 17.10 -8.53
N PHE A 43 -10.46 16.78 -7.97
CA PHE A 43 -10.57 16.39 -6.56
C PHE A 43 -9.89 15.05 -6.29
N CYS A 44 -10.05 14.07 -7.18
CA CYS A 44 -9.39 12.78 -7.04
C CYS A 44 -7.88 12.90 -7.26
N GLU A 45 -7.43 13.80 -8.14
CA GLU A 45 -6.02 14.16 -8.28
C GLU A 45 -5.46 14.78 -6.98
N GLN A 46 -6.14 15.76 -6.41
CA GLN A 46 -5.74 16.38 -5.16
C GLN A 46 -5.68 15.37 -4.01
N TYR A 47 -6.67 14.50 -3.90
CA TYR A 47 -6.71 13.43 -2.90
C TYR A 47 -5.53 12.46 -3.06
N ARG A 48 -5.18 12.07 -4.29
CA ARG A 48 -3.95 11.31 -4.59
C ARG A 48 -2.70 12.00 -4.03
N HIS A 49 -2.59 13.31 -4.22
CA HIS A 49 -1.43 14.08 -3.74
C HIS A 49 -1.36 14.10 -2.21
N GLN A 50 -2.50 14.32 -1.54
CA GLN A 50 -2.60 14.27 -0.08
C GLN A 50 -2.17 12.90 0.46
N LEU A 51 -2.66 11.82 -0.14
CA LEU A 51 -2.32 10.46 0.27
C LEU A 51 -0.83 10.15 0.08
N ALA A 52 -0.23 10.60 -1.02
CA ALA A 52 1.20 10.46 -1.28
C ALA A 52 2.05 11.24 -0.26
N LEU A 53 1.61 12.44 0.13
CA LEU A 53 2.26 13.25 1.14
C LEU A 53 2.22 12.58 2.51
N LEU A 54 1.05 12.09 2.93
CA LEU A 54 0.91 11.32 4.18
C LEU A 54 1.84 10.11 4.20
N ARG A 55 1.88 9.33 3.11
CA ARG A 55 2.77 8.17 2.99
C ARG A 55 4.25 8.57 3.10
N ARG A 56 4.64 9.70 2.51
CA ARG A 56 6.02 10.20 2.59
C ARG A 56 6.36 10.62 4.02
N LEU A 57 5.49 11.37 4.69
CA LEU A 57 5.70 11.80 6.07
C LEU A 57 5.83 10.60 7.02
N LEU A 58 4.94 9.61 6.90
CA LEU A 58 5.00 8.39 7.71
C LEU A 58 6.30 7.60 7.52
N ARG A 59 6.83 7.55 6.28
CA ARG A 59 8.13 6.93 6.01
C ARG A 59 9.28 7.72 6.62
N LEU A 60 9.27 9.04 6.45
CA LEU A 60 10.29 9.90 7.05
C LEU A 60 10.29 9.79 8.58
N THR A 61 9.14 9.73 9.24
CA THR A 61 9.05 9.53 10.70
C THR A 61 9.57 8.16 11.13
N TYR A 62 9.28 7.10 10.37
CA TYR A 62 9.80 5.77 10.66
C TYR A 62 11.32 5.69 10.47
N ASP A 63 11.83 6.29 9.39
CA ASP A 63 13.25 6.33 9.08
C ASP A 63 14.02 7.26 10.04
N SER A 64 13.43 8.35 10.52
CA SER A 64 14.09 9.25 11.49
C SER A 64 14.10 8.73 12.92
N ASP A 65 13.13 7.90 13.32
CA ASP A 65 13.17 7.20 14.61
C ASP A 65 14.25 6.08 14.60
N SER A 66 14.69 5.62 13.43
CA SER A 66 15.79 4.64 13.31
C SER A 66 17.18 5.17 13.71
N SER A 67 17.34 6.50 13.90
CA SER A 67 18.55 7.11 14.45
C SER A 67 18.55 7.28 15.98
N GLY A 68 17.49 6.88 16.69
CA GLY A 68 17.42 7.09 18.14
C GLY A 68 16.48 6.18 18.95
N ARG A 69 15.64 5.39 18.29
CA ARG A 69 14.77 4.40 18.91
C ARG A 69 14.81 3.15 18.06
N GLN A 70 15.38 2.08 18.59
CA GLN A 70 15.30 0.76 17.99
C GLN A 70 13.82 0.39 17.86
N THR A 71 13.19 0.70 16.74
CA THR A 71 12.05 -0.09 16.30
C THR A 71 12.64 -1.48 16.05
N PRO A 72 12.18 -2.52 16.75
CA PRO A 72 12.65 -3.87 16.48
C PRO A 72 12.50 -4.10 14.98
N GLN A 73 13.61 -4.43 14.31
CA GLN A 73 13.53 -4.79 12.89
C GLN A 73 12.38 -5.79 12.73
N PRO A 74 11.55 -5.66 11.68
CA PRO A 74 10.51 -6.65 11.38
C PRO A 74 11.21 -7.96 11.03
N GLY A 75 11.47 -8.74 12.08
CA GLY A 75 12.28 -9.93 12.09
C GLY A 75 11.92 -10.69 13.34
N LEU A 76 11.86 -12.01 13.22
CA LEU A 76 11.57 -12.88 14.34
C LEU A 76 12.65 -12.72 15.42
N SER A 77 12.27 -12.80 16.70
CA SER A 77 13.25 -12.96 17.78
C SER A 77 14.09 -14.21 17.52
N ASP A 78 15.29 -14.25 18.09
CA ASP A 78 16.14 -15.41 17.90
C ASP A 78 15.50 -16.68 18.49
N GLU A 79 14.68 -16.57 19.54
CA GLU A 79 13.89 -17.71 20.02
C GLU A 79 12.81 -18.14 19.01
N ALA A 80 12.15 -17.17 18.36
CA ALA A 80 11.13 -17.47 17.35
C ALA A 80 11.75 -18.11 16.09
N LYS A 81 12.95 -17.68 15.67
CA LYS A 81 13.70 -18.35 14.58
C LYS A 81 14.07 -19.78 14.95
N GLU A 82 14.58 -19.99 16.16
CA GLU A 82 15.01 -21.32 16.63
C GLU A 82 13.83 -22.30 16.73
N ARG A 83 12.67 -21.83 17.20
CA ARG A 83 11.42 -22.63 17.21
C ARG A 83 11.01 -23.08 15.81
N ILE A 84 11.05 -22.17 14.83
CA ILE A 84 10.69 -22.48 13.44
C ILE A 84 11.69 -23.48 12.85
N ARG A 85 13.00 -23.30 13.12
CA ARG A 85 14.04 -24.21 12.66
C ARG A 85 13.82 -25.63 13.15
N ARG A 86 13.59 -25.81 14.46
CA ARG A 86 13.30 -27.12 15.06
C ARG A 86 12.05 -27.78 14.47
N ALA A 87 11.00 -26.99 14.22
CA ALA A 87 9.77 -27.51 13.62
C ALA A 87 9.98 -27.99 12.17
N LEU A 88 10.84 -27.31 11.40
CA LEU A 88 11.20 -27.74 10.05
C LEU A 88 12.05 -29.02 10.08
N ASP A 89 13.01 -29.10 11.00
CA ASP A 89 13.88 -30.28 11.14
C ASP A 89 13.10 -31.52 11.61
N SER A 90 12.15 -31.36 12.53
CA SER A 90 11.30 -32.47 13.01
C SER A 90 10.27 -32.96 11.99
N SER A 91 9.97 -32.15 10.97
CA SER A 91 8.99 -32.50 9.92
C SER A 91 9.61 -33.30 8.77
N HIS A 92 10.94 -33.45 8.77
CA HIS A 92 11.70 -34.11 7.70
C HIS A 92 12.33 -35.45 8.14
N SER A 93 11.88 -36.03 9.26
CA SER A 93 12.22 -37.38 9.75
C SER A 93 11.01 -38.29 9.78
#